data_AF-A0A817M8J3-F1
#
_entry.id   AF-A0A817M8J3-F1
#
_cell.length_a   1.000
_cell.length_b   1.000
_cell.length_c   1.000
_cell.angle_alpha   90.00
_cell.angle_beta   90.00
_cell.angle_gamma   90.00
#
_symmetry.space_group_name_H-M   'P 1'
#
loop_
_entity.id
_entity.type
_entity.pdbx_description
1 polymer ?
#
loop_
_entity_poly.entity_id
_entity_poly.type
_entity_poly.pdbx_seq_one_letter_code
_entity_poly.pdbx_strand_id
1 'polypeptide(L)'
;MEKKITELEMGLLHLQQNIEIPEVNLAIHSIVSQVAQKCLAENRRAKVDDFSEYLDNTEFLNSLQSHVNRWVREIQRVTKLHEDAMKGSTRQEISFWLNLERALTRIQEKCESVEVQLTFDILKTAKRFHATVGFYNDTGLKSAMDTVKDHSVLMKDFPINDLLSANELDKIRTALTTIFQHLKKLRSTRYPVSRAGRLMEAVSQDLMQQMLKVLNTYRLMHIGYADFERIVKACDDVFATWDDEYERLSTQVRDVRRTVRTSDVRMAWRVSLSHKKLQQRLDHMKRFRKQHEQLRSVIDRVLLQPVPASLQTQTSINDEQDKDNNQTSANGQPNETRVTVTAANVLNDVNAIDEVNMAYESVKEIDALDVSKEGQDAWELAMKR
;
A
#
# COMPACT_ATOMS: atom_id res chain seq x y z
N MET A 1 19.85 22.61 12.01
CA MET A 1 19.85 21.22 12.51
C MET A 1 18.76 20.39 11.86
N GLU A 2 17.54 20.91 11.69
CA GLU A 2 16.42 20.21 11.04
C GLU A 2 16.71 19.70 9.62
N LYS A 3 17.48 20.42 8.79
CA LYS A 3 17.90 19.94 7.46
C LYS A 3 18.81 18.70 7.50
N LYS A 4 19.71 18.63 8.48
CA LYS A 4 20.58 17.46 8.68
C LYS A 4 19.83 16.29 9.30
N ILE A 5 18.86 16.57 10.17
CA ILE A 5 17.98 15.56 10.76
C ILE A 5 17.05 14.99 9.70
N THR A 6 16.46 15.81 8.84
CA THR A 6 15.65 15.35 7.70
C THR A 6 16.49 14.61 6.65
N GLU A 7 17.73 15.03 6.37
CA GLU A 7 18.65 14.23 5.56
C GLU A 7 18.99 12.88 6.21
N LEU A 8 19.20 12.84 7.52
CA LEU A 8 19.46 11.59 8.25
C LEU A 8 18.23 10.69 8.30
N GLU A 9 17.04 11.26 8.54
CA GLU A 9 15.77 10.54 8.53
C GLU A 9 15.47 10.00 7.14
N MET A 10 15.74 10.77 6.08
CA MET A 10 15.63 10.31 4.70
C MET A 10 16.67 9.25 4.37
N GLY A 11 17.90 9.38 4.86
CA GLY A 11 18.97 8.38 4.72
C GLY A 11 18.68 7.09 5.49
N LEU A 12 18.06 7.21 6.66
CA LEU A 12 17.65 6.09 7.51
C LEU A 12 16.39 5.42 6.97
N LEU A 13 15.42 6.18 6.45
CA LEU A 13 14.29 5.64 5.67
C LEU A 13 14.80 4.91 4.42
N HIS A 14 15.81 5.47 3.74
CA HIS A 14 16.43 4.84 2.59
C HIS A 14 17.12 3.52 2.97
N LEU A 15 17.84 3.48 4.09
CA LEU A 15 18.43 2.25 4.64
C LEU A 15 17.37 1.25 5.11
N GLN A 16 16.31 1.71 5.76
CA GLN A 16 15.21 0.88 6.26
C GLN A 16 14.35 0.32 5.11
N GLN A 17 14.38 0.98 3.94
CA GLN A 17 13.71 0.54 2.71
C GLN A 17 14.59 -0.32 1.80
N ASN A 18 15.91 -0.29 1.97
CA ASN A 18 16.82 -1.21 1.32
C ASN A 18 17.00 -2.43 2.21
N ILE A 19 16.33 -3.54 1.89
CA ILE A 19 16.69 -4.83 2.49
C ILE A 19 18.12 -5.11 2.07
N GLU A 20 19.06 -4.89 2.99
CA GLU A 20 20.48 -5.05 2.76
C GLU A 20 20.77 -6.54 2.63
N ILE A 21 21.00 -6.99 1.39
CA ILE A 21 21.39 -8.37 1.13
C ILE A 21 22.86 -8.49 1.54
N PRO A 22 23.20 -9.42 2.46
CA PRO A 22 24.57 -9.56 2.92
C PRO A 22 25.52 -9.76 1.74
N GLU A 23 26.51 -8.88 1.58
CA GLU A 23 27.54 -9.08 0.57
C GLU A 23 28.40 -10.30 0.95
N VAL A 24 28.38 -11.33 0.10
CA VAL A 24 29.23 -12.50 0.29
C VAL A 24 30.66 -12.14 -0.10
N ASN A 25 31.55 -12.11 0.89
CA ASN A 25 32.98 -11.96 0.68
C ASN A 25 33.64 -13.33 0.80
N LEU A 26 33.98 -13.92 -0.35
CA LEU A 26 34.70 -15.18 -0.42
C LEU A 26 36.15 -14.93 0.04
N ALA A 27 36.42 -15.16 1.32
CA ALA A 27 37.76 -15.03 1.87
C ALA A 27 38.68 -16.10 1.24
N ILE A 28 39.64 -15.65 0.44
CA ILE A 28 40.64 -16.50 -0.22
C ILE A 28 41.81 -16.74 0.74
N HIS A 29 42.40 -17.93 0.68
CA HIS A 29 43.59 -18.25 1.47
C HIS A 29 44.78 -17.36 1.06
N SER A 30 45.53 -16.84 2.04
CA SER A 30 46.65 -15.91 1.83
C SER A 30 47.71 -16.44 0.84
N ILE A 31 48.04 -17.73 0.92
CA ILE A 31 48.98 -18.40 0.01
C ILE A 31 48.47 -18.42 -1.44
N VAL A 32 47.18 -18.69 -1.65
CA VAL A 32 46.59 -18.71 -3.01
C VAL A 32 46.55 -17.29 -3.59
N SER A 33 46.24 -16.29 -2.76
CA SER A 33 46.27 -14.87 -3.16
C SER A 33 47.69 -14.40 -3.49
N GLN A 34 48.70 -14.78 -2.70
CA GLN A 34 50.10 -14.43 -2.94
C GLN A 34 50.66 -15.08 -4.19
N VAL A 35 50.35 -16.36 -4.44
CA VAL A 35 50.78 -17.05 -5.66
C VAL A 35 50.04 -16.51 -6.88
N ALA A 36 48.73 -16.22 -6.77
CA ALA A 36 47.98 -15.56 -7.83
C ALA A 36 48.58 -14.18 -8.18
N GLN A 37 48.97 -13.38 -7.18
CA GLN A 37 49.64 -12.09 -7.39
C GLN A 37 51.02 -12.22 -8.03
N LYS A 38 51.82 -13.23 -7.64
CA LYS A 38 53.12 -13.51 -8.27
C LYS A 38 52.96 -13.92 -9.73
N CYS A 39 52.03 -14.81 -10.05
CA CYS A 39 51.76 -15.20 -11.43
C CYS A 39 51.22 -14.03 -12.27
N LEU A 40 50.40 -13.15 -11.67
CA LEU A 40 49.92 -11.93 -12.32
C LEU A 40 51.08 -10.97 -12.65
N ALA A 41 52.04 -10.82 -11.74
CA ALA A 41 53.26 -10.01 -11.96
C ALA A 41 54.16 -10.60 -13.06
N GLU A 42 54.10 -11.91 -13.27
CA GLU A 42 54.81 -12.63 -14.34
C GLU A 42 54.00 -12.72 -15.65
N ASN A 43 52.85 -12.04 -15.76
CA ASN A 43 51.94 -12.08 -16.92
C ASN A 43 51.46 -13.49 -17.28
N ARG A 44 51.44 -14.41 -16.31
CA ARG A 44 51.08 -15.82 -16.52
C ARG A 44 49.81 -16.16 -15.72
N ARG A 45 48.92 -16.96 -16.30
CA ARG A 45 47.81 -17.56 -15.53
C ARG A 45 48.40 -18.60 -14.57
N ALA A 46 48.12 -18.45 -13.27
CA ALA A 46 48.52 -19.39 -12.23
C ALA A 46 48.06 -20.80 -12.62
N LYS A 47 48.98 -21.76 -12.59
CA LYS A 47 48.69 -23.17 -12.88
C LYS A 47 48.80 -24.01 -11.61
N VAL A 48 48.16 -25.18 -11.63
CA VAL A 48 48.21 -26.15 -10.53
C VAL A 48 49.65 -26.61 -10.25
N ASP A 49 50.51 -26.62 -11.27
CA ASP A 49 51.93 -26.99 -11.17
C ASP A 49 52.74 -26.07 -10.24
N ASP A 50 52.33 -24.79 -10.09
CA ASP A 50 53.00 -23.82 -9.21
C ASP A 50 52.76 -24.12 -7.72
N PHE A 51 51.83 -25.04 -7.41
CA PHE A 51 51.50 -25.48 -6.04
C PHE A 51 51.99 -26.89 -5.72
N SER A 52 52.78 -27.50 -6.61
CA SER A 52 53.25 -28.89 -6.48
C SER A 52 53.97 -29.18 -5.14
N GLU A 53 54.72 -28.22 -4.57
CA GLU A 53 55.33 -28.35 -3.23
C GLU A 53 54.33 -28.27 -2.06
N TYR A 54 53.17 -27.62 -2.26
CA TYR A 54 52.14 -27.44 -1.23
C TYR A 54 51.00 -28.46 -1.34
N LEU A 55 50.98 -29.27 -2.41
CA LEU A 55 49.96 -30.29 -2.64
C LEU A 55 50.03 -31.45 -1.62
N ASP A 56 51.21 -31.73 -1.06
CA ASP A 56 51.40 -32.79 -0.07
C ASP A 56 51.09 -32.32 1.37
N ASN A 57 50.97 -31.01 1.59
CA ASN A 57 50.69 -30.47 2.92
C ASN A 57 49.21 -30.64 3.29
N THR A 58 48.96 -31.61 4.18
CA THR A 58 47.61 -31.97 4.64
C THR A 58 46.93 -30.84 5.45
N GLU A 59 47.69 -30.00 6.16
CA GLU A 59 47.15 -28.85 6.90
C GLU A 59 46.66 -27.75 5.96
N PHE A 60 47.42 -27.47 4.91
CA PHE A 60 47.03 -26.51 3.87
C PHE A 60 45.74 -26.92 3.17
N LEU A 61 45.64 -28.20 2.77
CA LEU A 61 44.44 -28.73 2.14
C LEU A 61 43.21 -28.73 3.08
N ASN A 62 43.41 -29.00 4.38
CA ASN A 62 42.34 -28.90 5.37
C ASN A 62 41.87 -27.45 5.57
N SER A 63 42.78 -26.48 5.59
CA SER A 63 42.47 -25.05 5.64
C SER A 63 41.67 -24.61 4.40
N LEU A 64 42.10 -25.04 3.21
CA LEU A 64 41.42 -24.73 1.95
C LEU A 64 40.00 -25.31 1.90
N GLN A 65 39.83 -26.57 2.34
CA GLN A 65 38.53 -27.21 2.47
C GLN A 65 37.61 -26.49 3.49
N SER A 66 38.16 -25.99 4.60
CA SER A 66 37.40 -25.18 5.57
C SER A 66 36.90 -23.87 4.96
N HIS A 67 37.71 -23.20 4.14
CA HIS A 67 37.30 -22.01 3.39
C HIS A 67 36.18 -22.31 2.40
N VAL A 68 36.29 -23.39 1.62
CA VAL A 68 35.23 -23.82 0.69
C VAL A 68 33.93 -24.12 1.45
N ASN A 69 33.99 -24.82 2.57
CA ASN A 69 32.82 -25.09 3.41
C ASN A 69 32.20 -23.80 3.98
N ARG A 70 33.01 -22.79 4.31
CA ARG A 70 32.52 -21.48 4.74
C ARG A 70 31.83 -20.75 3.58
N TRP A 71 32.39 -20.79 2.38
CA TRP A 71 31.78 -20.24 1.18
C TRP A 71 30.42 -20.87 0.90
N VAL A 72 30.29 -22.20 1.03
CA VAL A 72 28.99 -22.89 0.88
C VAL A 72 27.96 -22.34 1.87
N ARG A 73 28.31 -22.17 3.16
CA ARG A 73 27.38 -21.63 4.16
C ARG A 73 27.00 -20.17 3.90
N GLU A 74 27.94 -19.35 3.42
CA GLU A 74 27.67 -17.94 3.09
C GLU A 74 26.76 -17.81 1.86
N ILE A 75 26.98 -18.63 0.83
CA ILE A 75 26.11 -18.68 -0.35
C ILE A 75 24.72 -19.23 0.03
N GLN A 76 24.65 -20.29 0.83
CA GLN A 76 23.39 -20.84 1.33
C GLN A 76 22.57 -19.82 2.13
N ARG A 77 23.21 -18.93 2.88
CA ARG A 77 22.52 -17.83 3.57
C ARG A 77 21.83 -16.88 2.60
N VAL A 78 22.45 -16.58 1.46
CA VAL A 78 21.85 -15.70 0.43
C VAL A 78 20.81 -16.44 -0.38
N THR A 79 21.04 -17.71 -0.77
CA THR A 79 20.08 -18.47 -1.57
C THR A 79 18.80 -18.82 -0.81
N LYS A 80 18.86 -18.97 0.52
CA LYS A 80 17.68 -19.18 1.40
C LYS A 80 17.00 -17.88 1.84
N LEU A 81 17.59 -16.72 1.61
CA LEU A 81 17.06 -15.42 2.03
C LEU A 81 15.67 -15.13 1.43
N HIS A 82 15.34 -15.75 0.29
CA HIS A 82 14.04 -15.60 -0.35
C HIS A 82 12.86 -16.16 0.47
N GLU A 83 13.08 -17.04 1.46
CA GLU A 83 11.99 -17.65 2.25
C GLU A 83 11.42 -16.69 3.32
N ASP A 84 12.22 -15.76 3.84
CA ASP A 84 11.86 -14.95 5.02
C ASP A 84 11.51 -13.46 4.74
N ALA A 85 11.81 -12.94 3.55
CA ALA A 85 11.85 -11.49 3.26
C ALA A 85 10.49 -10.77 3.09
N MET A 86 9.39 -11.25 3.69
CA MET A 86 8.02 -10.81 3.37
C MET A 86 7.32 -10.03 4.48
N LYS A 87 7.92 -8.93 4.94
CA LYS A 87 7.29 -7.96 5.86
C LYS A 87 7.56 -6.51 5.43
N GLY A 88 7.39 -6.21 4.14
CA GLY A 88 7.71 -4.89 3.61
C GLY A 88 6.71 -4.35 2.59
N SER A 89 6.80 -3.04 2.30
CA SER A 89 6.09 -2.35 1.21
C SER A 89 6.46 -2.96 -0.14
N THR A 90 5.60 -2.77 -1.13
CA THR A 90 5.81 -3.19 -2.53
C THR A 90 7.18 -2.75 -3.05
N ARG A 91 7.63 -1.53 -2.71
CA ARG A 91 8.94 -1.02 -3.11
C ARG A 91 10.11 -1.79 -2.51
N GLN A 92 9.98 -2.21 -1.24
CA GLN A 92 10.99 -3.00 -0.55
C GLN A 92 11.10 -4.39 -1.20
N GLU A 93 9.98 -4.97 -1.59
CA GLU A 93 9.95 -6.27 -2.30
C GLU A 93 10.59 -6.19 -3.69
N ILE A 94 10.27 -5.13 -4.47
CA ILE A 94 10.90 -4.91 -5.77
C ILE A 94 12.41 -4.74 -5.61
N SER A 95 12.83 -3.90 -4.66
CA SER A 95 14.24 -3.67 -4.35
C SER A 95 14.93 -4.98 -3.91
N PHE A 96 14.26 -5.79 -3.08
CA PHE A 96 14.77 -7.08 -2.64
C PHE A 96 15.09 -8.01 -3.81
N TRP A 97 14.16 -8.22 -4.74
CA TRP A 97 14.42 -9.13 -5.87
C TRP A 97 15.49 -8.61 -6.82
N LEU A 98 15.49 -7.30 -7.11
CA LEU A 98 16.51 -6.69 -7.97
C LEU A 98 17.90 -6.73 -7.31
N ASN A 99 17.97 -6.50 -6.00
CA ASN A 99 19.22 -6.60 -5.26
C ASN A 99 19.66 -8.07 -5.15
N LEU A 100 18.73 -9.01 -5.01
CA LEU A 100 19.03 -10.45 -4.92
C LEU A 100 19.58 -10.97 -6.25
N GLU A 101 19.00 -10.53 -7.37
CA GLU A 101 19.52 -10.82 -8.71
C GLU A 101 20.96 -10.32 -8.86
N ARG A 102 21.22 -9.06 -8.48
CA ARG A 102 22.58 -8.49 -8.51
C ARG A 102 23.54 -9.22 -7.59
N ALA A 103 23.11 -9.55 -6.37
CA ALA A 103 23.92 -10.25 -5.39
C ALA A 103 24.27 -11.67 -5.86
N LEU A 104 23.31 -12.43 -6.38
CA LEU A 104 23.54 -13.77 -6.93
C LEU A 104 24.43 -13.73 -8.16
N THR A 105 24.25 -12.75 -9.05
CA THR A 105 25.11 -12.57 -10.23
C THR A 105 26.55 -12.25 -9.80
N ARG A 106 26.73 -11.34 -8.82
CA ARG A 106 28.05 -11.03 -8.26
C ARG A 106 28.68 -12.22 -7.56
N ILE A 107 27.89 -13.05 -6.87
CA ILE A 107 28.37 -14.30 -6.28
C ILE A 107 28.83 -15.26 -7.38
N GLN A 108 28.07 -15.40 -8.47
CA GLN A 108 28.46 -16.22 -9.61
C GLN A 108 29.79 -15.73 -10.22
N GLU A 109 29.92 -14.43 -10.49
CA GLU A 109 31.15 -13.83 -11.01
C GLU A 109 32.35 -14.10 -10.10
N LYS A 110 32.17 -13.99 -8.78
CA LYS A 110 33.25 -14.33 -7.83
C LYS A 110 33.53 -15.83 -7.76
N CYS A 111 32.55 -16.71 -7.96
CA CYS A 111 32.78 -18.16 -8.04
C CYS A 111 33.53 -18.56 -9.33
N GLU A 112 33.33 -17.79 -10.41
CA GLU A 112 34.03 -17.93 -11.68
C GLU A 112 35.41 -17.22 -11.68
N SER A 113 35.76 -16.52 -10.60
CA SER A 113 37.07 -15.88 -10.46
C SER A 113 38.22 -16.89 -10.53
N VAL A 114 39.35 -16.43 -11.07
CA VAL A 114 40.53 -17.28 -11.30
C VAL A 114 41.07 -17.83 -9.98
N GLU A 115 41.02 -17.07 -8.89
CA GLU A 115 41.50 -17.49 -7.58
C GLU A 115 40.66 -18.61 -6.95
N VAL A 116 39.33 -18.54 -7.15
CA VAL A 116 38.39 -19.56 -6.65
C VAL A 116 38.44 -20.81 -7.52
N GLN A 117 38.53 -20.67 -8.83
CA GLN A 117 38.72 -21.81 -9.75
C GLN A 117 40.05 -22.53 -9.49
N LEU A 118 41.14 -21.78 -9.26
CA LEU A 118 42.44 -22.34 -8.88
C LEU A 118 42.35 -23.11 -7.55
N THR A 119 41.60 -22.59 -6.58
CA THR A 119 41.32 -23.30 -5.32
C THR A 119 40.62 -24.64 -5.56
N PHE A 120 39.64 -24.68 -6.48
CA PHE A 120 38.97 -25.93 -6.86
C PHE A 120 39.90 -26.90 -7.60
N ASP A 121 40.75 -26.40 -8.49
CA ASP A 121 41.71 -27.21 -9.25
C ASP A 121 42.79 -27.84 -8.35
N ILE A 122 43.27 -27.11 -7.34
CA ILE A 122 44.17 -27.64 -6.31
C ILE A 122 43.48 -28.77 -5.52
N LEU A 123 42.26 -28.55 -5.03
CA LEU A 123 41.50 -29.57 -4.29
C LEU A 123 41.18 -30.80 -5.13
N LYS A 124 40.93 -30.61 -6.43
CA LYS A 124 40.67 -31.70 -7.39
C LYS A 124 41.92 -32.55 -7.62
N THR A 125 43.09 -31.91 -7.74
CA THR A 125 44.37 -32.59 -7.97
C THR A 125 44.84 -33.33 -6.71
N ALA A 126 44.54 -32.79 -5.53
CA ALA A 126 44.74 -33.44 -4.23
C ALA A 126 43.71 -34.57 -3.92
N LYS A 127 42.90 -35.01 -4.88
CA LYS A 127 41.87 -36.07 -4.76
C LYS A 127 40.76 -35.78 -3.73
N ARG A 128 40.53 -34.53 -3.33
CA ARG A 128 39.49 -34.14 -2.36
C ARG A 128 38.20 -33.68 -3.05
N PHE A 129 37.59 -34.59 -3.81
CA PHE A 129 36.44 -34.27 -4.65
C PHE A 129 35.16 -33.89 -3.89
N HIS A 130 34.99 -34.34 -2.64
CA HIS A 130 33.79 -34.04 -1.85
C HIS A 130 33.58 -32.54 -1.60
N ALA A 131 34.67 -31.78 -1.42
CA ALA A 131 34.58 -30.33 -1.23
C ALA A 131 34.16 -29.61 -2.53
N THR A 132 34.69 -30.04 -3.67
CA THR A 132 34.42 -29.42 -4.98
C THR A 132 33.04 -29.81 -5.52
N VAL A 133 32.66 -31.09 -5.45
CA VAL A 133 31.34 -31.58 -5.92
C VAL A 133 30.23 -31.14 -4.97
N GLY A 134 30.50 -31.12 -3.66
CA GLY A 134 29.60 -30.58 -2.64
C GLY A 134 29.32 -29.10 -2.86
N PHE A 135 30.31 -28.29 -3.25
CA PHE A 135 30.10 -26.85 -3.49
C PHE A 135 29.01 -26.57 -4.53
N TYR A 136 29.03 -27.20 -5.70
CA TYR A 136 28.05 -26.92 -6.76
C TYR A 136 26.65 -27.46 -6.42
N ASN A 137 26.56 -28.59 -5.72
CA ASN A 137 25.27 -29.19 -5.34
C ASN A 137 24.67 -28.53 -4.09
N ASP A 138 25.48 -28.22 -3.08
CA ASP A 138 25.03 -27.74 -1.78
C ASP A 138 24.74 -26.23 -1.78
N THR A 139 25.36 -25.44 -2.67
CA THR A 139 25.10 -24.00 -2.75
C THR A 139 23.69 -23.67 -3.23
N GLY A 140 23.09 -24.52 -4.07
CA GLY A 140 21.79 -24.27 -4.69
C GLY A 140 21.76 -23.02 -5.58
N LEU A 141 22.92 -22.46 -5.93
CA LEU A 141 23.06 -21.17 -6.60
C LEU A 141 22.33 -21.15 -7.94
N LYS A 142 22.45 -22.22 -8.73
CA LYS A 142 21.82 -22.32 -10.05
C LYS A 142 20.29 -22.28 -9.97
N SER A 143 19.73 -23.08 -9.06
CA SER A 143 18.27 -23.10 -8.83
C SER A 143 17.76 -21.75 -8.33
N ALA A 144 18.46 -21.14 -7.37
CA ALA A 144 18.12 -19.82 -6.84
C ALA A 144 18.24 -18.71 -7.91
N MET A 145 19.22 -18.81 -8.81
CA MET A 145 19.39 -17.83 -9.88
C MET A 145 18.30 -17.97 -10.95
N ASP A 146 17.91 -19.19 -11.31
CA ASP A 146 16.80 -19.44 -12.24
C ASP A 146 15.47 -18.91 -11.66
N THR A 147 15.19 -19.14 -10.36
CA THR A 147 13.98 -18.61 -9.72
C THR A 147 14.00 -17.09 -9.59
N VAL A 148 15.13 -16.50 -9.21
CA VAL A 148 15.27 -15.04 -9.10
C VAL A 148 15.17 -14.38 -10.47
N LYS A 149 15.70 -14.99 -11.52
CA LYS A 149 15.56 -14.49 -12.90
C LYS A 149 14.10 -14.56 -13.37
N ASP A 150 13.41 -15.67 -13.10
CA ASP A 150 11.97 -15.81 -13.37
C ASP A 150 11.14 -14.74 -12.61
N HIS A 151 11.51 -14.42 -11.37
CA HIS A 151 10.82 -13.40 -10.55
C HIS A 151 11.23 -11.96 -10.91
N SER A 152 12.47 -11.74 -11.33
CA SER A 152 12.97 -10.44 -11.75
C SER A 152 12.22 -9.93 -12.98
N VAL A 153 11.76 -10.79 -13.89
CA VAL A 153 10.88 -10.39 -15.00
C VAL A 153 9.59 -9.70 -14.53
N LEU A 154 9.07 -10.10 -13.36
CA LEU A 154 7.90 -9.47 -12.72
C LEU A 154 8.27 -8.23 -11.89
N MET A 155 9.48 -8.13 -11.36
CA MET A 155 9.87 -7.02 -10.48
C MET A 155 10.56 -5.89 -11.24
N LYS A 156 11.13 -6.19 -12.41
CA LYS A 156 11.74 -5.24 -13.32
C LYS A 156 10.66 -4.37 -13.98
N ASP A 157 10.93 -3.07 -14.01
CA ASP A 157 10.04 -2.04 -14.57
C ASP A 157 8.64 -2.04 -13.93
N PHE A 158 8.54 -2.35 -12.64
CA PHE A 158 7.26 -2.32 -11.93
C PHE A 158 6.77 -0.86 -11.75
N PRO A 159 5.57 -0.50 -12.23
CA PRO A 159 5.08 0.89 -12.30
C PRO A 159 4.48 1.38 -10.97
N ILE A 160 5.21 1.23 -9.85
CA ILE A 160 4.75 1.74 -8.54
C ILE A 160 4.97 3.24 -8.37
N ASN A 161 5.99 3.79 -9.05
CA ASN A 161 6.33 5.21 -8.92
C ASN A 161 5.18 6.11 -9.41
N ASP A 162 4.41 5.65 -10.40
CA ASP A 162 3.25 6.37 -10.91
C ASP A 162 2.17 6.50 -9.85
N LEU A 163 1.97 5.47 -9.01
CA LEU A 163 1.04 5.52 -7.89
C LEU A 163 1.56 6.44 -6.77
N LEU A 164 2.85 6.32 -6.42
CA LEU A 164 3.45 7.08 -5.31
C LEU A 164 3.63 8.57 -5.60
N SER A 165 3.72 8.94 -6.88
CA SER A 165 3.86 10.33 -7.35
C SER A 165 2.53 10.98 -7.72
N ALA A 166 1.44 10.21 -7.83
CA ALA A 166 0.14 10.74 -8.19
C ALA A 166 -0.41 11.68 -7.11
N ASN A 167 -0.84 12.86 -7.54
CA ASN A 167 -1.46 13.89 -6.72
C ASN A 167 -2.96 14.10 -7.05
N GLU A 168 -3.48 13.37 -8.03
CA GLU A 168 -4.84 13.47 -8.54
C GLU A 168 -5.48 12.08 -8.58
N LEU A 169 -6.80 12.02 -8.33
CA LEU A 169 -7.55 10.76 -8.32
C LEU A 169 -7.50 10.04 -9.68
N ASP A 170 -7.56 10.79 -10.78
CA ASP A 170 -7.47 10.23 -12.13
C ASP A 170 -6.10 9.59 -12.40
N LYS A 171 -5.02 10.21 -11.93
CA LYS A 171 -3.66 9.65 -12.07
C LYS A 171 -3.51 8.38 -11.24
N ILE A 172 -4.08 8.34 -10.04
CA ILE A 172 -4.13 7.13 -9.20
C ILE A 172 -4.85 6.00 -9.95
N ARG A 173 -6.01 6.27 -10.56
CA ARG A 173 -6.73 5.29 -11.38
C ARG A 173 -5.90 4.74 -12.54
N THR A 174 -5.21 5.61 -13.28
CA THR A 174 -4.34 5.19 -14.39
C THR A 174 -3.13 4.39 -13.92
N ALA A 175 -2.52 4.78 -12.80
CA ALA A 175 -1.40 4.05 -12.20
C ALA A 175 -1.84 2.66 -11.75
N LEU A 176 -3.01 2.53 -11.11
CA LEU A 176 -3.59 1.24 -10.75
C LEU A 176 -3.78 0.34 -11.97
N THR A 177 -4.37 0.86 -13.04
CA THR A 177 -4.57 0.08 -14.27
C THR A 177 -3.23 -0.41 -14.84
N THR A 178 -2.20 0.45 -14.82
CA THR A 178 -0.85 0.10 -15.31
C THR A 178 -0.18 -0.96 -14.43
N ILE A 179 -0.34 -0.86 -13.11
CA ILE A 179 0.12 -1.87 -12.13
C ILE A 179 -0.55 -3.21 -12.40
N PHE A 180 -1.88 -3.26 -12.52
CA PHE A 180 -2.60 -4.50 -12.79
C PHE A 180 -2.26 -5.10 -14.17
N GLN A 181 -2.05 -4.27 -15.19
CA GLN A 181 -1.56 -4.74 -16.50
C GLN A 181 -0.19 -5.39 -16.40
N HIS A 182 0.73 -4.83 -15.60
CA HIS A 182 2.04 -5.41 -15.36
C HIS A 182 1.94 -6.74 -14.58
N LEU A 183 1.05 -6.81 -13.59
CA LEU A 183 0.78 -8.02 -12.80
C LEU A 183 0.21 -9.18 -13.63
N LYS A 184 -0.33 -8.95 -14.84
CA LYS A 184 -0.73 -10.05 -15.76
C LYS A 184 0.45 -10.93 -16.16
N LYS A 185 1.68 -10.41 -16.10
CA LYS A 185 2.92 -11.18 -16.30
C LYS A 185 3.11 -12.28 -15.24
N LEU A 186 2.36 -12.25 -14.14
CA LEU A 186 2.35 -13.31 -13.12
C LEU A 186 2.05 -14.69 -13.72
N ARG A 187 1.26 -14.78 -14.81
CA ARG A 187 0.97 -16.05 -15.49
C ARG A 187 2.20 -16.67 -16.16
N SER A 188 3.11 -15.86 -16.68
CA SER A 188 4.34 -16.34 -17.33
C SER A 188 5.44 -16.68 -16.35
N THR A 189 5.37 -16.19 -15.11
CA THR A 189 6.39 -16.40 -14.08
C THR A 189 5.98 -17.49 -13.11
N ARG A 190 6.93 -18.30 -12.61
CA ARG A 190 6.69 -19.29 -11.54
C ARG A 190 6.62 -18.67 -10.14
N TYR A 191 6.01 -17.50 -10.01
CA TYR A 191 5.99 -16.76 -8.75
C TYR A 191 4.97 -17.37 -7.75
N PRO A 192 5.34 -17.56 -6.46
CA PRO A 192 4.44 -18.18 -5.49
C PRO A 192 3.15 -17.38 -5.25
N VAL A 193 2.02 -18.07 -5.25
CA VAL A 193 0.68 -17.47 -5.06
C VAL A 193 0.53 -16.80 -3.69
N SER A 194 1.12 -17.36 -2.64
CA SER A 194 1.13 -16.79 -1.29
C SER A 194 1.83 -15.43 -1.26
N ARG A 195 2.94 -15.30 -1.99
CA ARG A 195 3.73 -14.08 -2.09
C ARG A 195 3.04 -13.03 -2.96
N ALA A 196 2.37 -13.45 -4.03
CA ALA A 196 1.54 -12.58 -4.85
C ALA A 196 0.39 -11.94 -4.06
N GLY A 197 -0.26 -12.70 -3.18
CA GLY A 197 -1.29 -12.17 -2.28
C GLY A 197 -0.75 -11.10 -1.32
N ARG A 198 0.47 -11.29 -0.79
CA ARG A 198 1.13 -10.29 0.07
C ARG A 198 1.57 -9.05 -0.69
N LEU A 199 2.09 -9.21 -1.92
CA LEU A 199 2.41 -8.08 -2.80
C LEU A 199 1.14 -7.25 -3.06
N MET A 200 0.01 -7.91 -3.32
CA MET A 200 -1.27 -7.23 -3.52
C MET A 200 -1.75 -6.48 -2.27
N GLU A 201 -1.55 -7.05 -1.08
CA GLU A 201 -1.82 -6.37 0.19
C GLU A 201 -0.92 -5.13 0.38
N ALA A 202 0.36 -5.22 0.01
CA ALA A 202 1.28 -4.09 0.05
C ALA A 202 0.86 -2.99 -0.94
N VAL A 203 0.49 -3.32 -2.18
CA VAL A 203 -0.03 -2.35 -3.16
C VAL A 203 -1.32 -1.71 -2.64
N SER A 204 -2.19 -2.48 -1.98
CA SER A 204 -3.39 -1.95 -1.34
C SER A 204 -3.06 -0.98 -0.20
N GLN A 205 -1.97 -1.18 0.56
CA GLN A 205 -1.54 -0.23 1.58
C GLN A 205 -0.98 1.04 0.95
N ASP A 206 -0.15 0.91 -0.09
CA ASP A 206 0.39 2.05 -0.83
C ASP A 206 -0.75 2.89 -1.44
N LEU A 207 -1.78 2.24 -2.02
CA LEU A 207 -3.00 2.90 -2.50
C LEU A 207 -3.71 3.66 -1.38
N MET A 208 -3.92 3.02 -0.22
CA MET A 208 -4.57 3.66 0.92
C MET A 208 -3.81 4.90 1.37
N GLN A 209 -2.48 4.84 1.46
CA GLN A 209 -1.65 5.97 1.86
C GLN A 209 -1.71 7.12 0.85
N GLN A 210 -1.67 6.83 -0.45
CA GLN A 210 -1.80 7.86 -1.49
C GLN A 210 -3.19 8.47 -1.53
N MET A 211 -4.24 7.65 -1.34
CA MET A 211 -5.61 8.14 -1.22
C MET A 211 -5.77 9.07 -0.03
N LEU A 212 -5.28 8.70 1.15
CA LEU A 212 -5.30 9.57 2.32
C LEU A 212 -4.54 10.88 2.09
N LYS A 213 -3.37 10.83 1.45
CA LYS A 213 -2.58 12.02 1.12
C LYS A 213 -3.36 12.97 0.22
N VAL A 214 -4.00 12.45 -0.83
CA VAL A 214 -4.81 13.25 -1.77
C VAL A 214 -6.06 13.78 -1.08
N LEU A 215 -6.78 12.94 -0.33
CA LEU A 215 -8.00 13.32 0.39
C LEU A 215 -7.76 14.40 1.47
N ASN A 216 -6.63 14.34 2.17
CA ASN A 216 -6.26 15.34 3.18
C ASN A 216 -6.12 16.76 2.59
N THR A 217 -5.81 16.89 1.29
CA THR A 217 -5.74 18.21 0.64
C THR A 217 -7.10 18.84 0.40
N TYR A 218 -8.16 18.03 0.23
CA TYR A 218 -9.49 18.51 -0.13
C TYR A 218 -10.32 19.00 1.06
N ARG A 219 -9.91 18.71 2.30
CA ARG A 219 -10.65 19.03 3.54
C ARG A 219 -12.16 18.81 3.36
N LEU A 220 -12.55 17.56 3.08
CA LEU A 220 -13.90 17.18 2.64
C LEU A 220 -15.06 17.74 3.49
N MET A 221 -14.83 18.01 4.77
CA MET A 221 -15.83 18.58 5.70
C MET A 221 -16.04 20.10 5.56
N HIS A 222 -15.14 20.80 4.86
CA HIS A 222 -15.18 22.25 4.68
C HIS A 222 -15.68 22.68 3.31
N ILE A 223 -15.66 21.77 2.32
CA ILE A 223 -16.07 22.06 0.95
C ILE A 223 -17.59 21.97 0.77
N GLY A 224 -18.13 22.68 -0.23
CA GLY A 224 -19.54 22.62 -0.61
C GLY A 224 -19.97 21.23 -1.08
N TYR A 225 -21.26 20.89 -0.92
CA TYR A 225 -21.76 19.54 -1.21
C TYR A 225 -21.55 19.09 -2.67
N ALA A 226 -21.71 19.99 -3.65
CA ALA A 226 -21.52 19.67 -5.06
C ALA A 226 -20.07 19.24 -5.41
N ASP A 227 -19.07 19.90 -4.83
CA ASP A 227 -17.67 19.53 -5.04
C ASP A 227 -17.31 18.27 -4.24
N PHE A 228 -17.86 18.12 -3.04
CA PHE A 228 -17.76 16.89 -2.25
C PHE A 228 -18.29 15.67 -3.02
N GLU A 229 -19.48 15.77 -3.63
CA GLU A 229 -20.07 14.68 -4.40
C GLU A 229 -19.21 14.31 -5.62
N ARG A 230 -18.63 15.30 -6.30
CA ARG A 230 -17.71 15.07 -7.42
C ARG A 230 -16.45 14.31 -6.98
N ILE A 231 -15.84 14.71 -5.86
CA ILE A 231 -14.61 14.09 -5.33
C ILE A 231 -14.91 12.67 -4.84
N VAL A 232 -15.98 12.47 -4.07
CA VAL A 232 -16.38 11.15 -3.58
C VAL A 232 -16.70 10.20 -4.72
N LYS A 233 -17.38 10.68 -5.77
CA LYS A 233 -17.62 9.88 -6.98
C LYS A 233 -16.30 9.47 -7.66
N ALA A 234 -15.34 10.39 -7.77
CA ALA A 234 -14.03 10.06 -8.32
C ALA A 234 -13.26 9.04 -7.45
N CYS A 235 -13.40 9.09 -6.12
CA CYS A 235 -12.88 8.05 -5.23
C CYS A 235 -13.59 6.70 -5.42
N ASP A 236 -14.92 6.70 -5.53
CA ASP A 236 -15.71 5.50 -5.82
C ASP A 236 -15.28 4.86 -7.16
N ASP A 237 -15.04 5.68 -8.18
CA ASP A 237 -14.52 5.21 -9.48
C ASP A 237 -13.14 4.56 -9.34
N VAL A 238 -12.24 5.11 -8.50
CA VAL A 238 -10.93 4.50 -8.20
C VAL A 238 -11.12 3.14 -7.52
N PHE A 239 -11.96 3.04 -6.48
CA PHE A 239 -12.22 1.77 -5.80
C PHE A 239 -12.88 0.74 -6.72
N ALA A 240 -13.82 1.15 -7.57
CA ALA A 240 -14.45 0.28 -8.56
C ALA A 240 -13.42 -0.28 -9.55
N THR A 241 -12.52 0.57 -10.07
CA THR A 241 -11.45 0.08 -10.95
C THR A 241 -10.48 -0.87 -10.26
N TRP A 242 -10.21 -0.66 -8.96
CA TRP A 242 -9.43 -1.60 -8.17
C TRP A 242 -10.14 -2.96 -8.06
N ASP A 243 -11.42 -2.96 -7.66
CA ASP A 243 -12.18 -4.19 -7.46
C ASP A 243 -12.32 -5.00 -8.76
N ASP A 244 -12.59 -4.34 -9.89
CA ASP A 244 -12.69 -4.96 -11.22
C ASP A 244 -11.36 -5.62 -11.64
N GLU A 245 -10.24 -4.89 -11.54
CA GLU A 245 -8.92 -5.41 -11.91
C GLU A 245 -8.42 -6.47 -10.93
N TYR A 246 -8.74 -6.33 -9.64
CA TYR A 246 -8.45 -7.33 -8.61
C TYR A 246 -9.22 -8.63 -8.84
N GLU A 247 -10.51 -8.56 -9.22
CA GLU A 247 -11.30 -9.76 -9.56
C GLU A 247 -10.75 -10.47 -10.80
N ARG A 248 -10.36 -9.71 -11.83
CA ARG A 248 -9.67 -10.25 -13.02
C ARG A 248 -8.38 -10.96 -12.64
N LEU A 249 -7.54 -10.33 -11.82
CA LEU A 249 -6.29 -10.93 -11.35
C LEU A 249 -6.54 -12.16 -10.47
N SER A 250 -7.53 -12.12 -9.57
CA SER A 250 -7.89 -13.25 -8.71
C SER A 250 -8.32 -14.46 -9.55
N THR A 251 -9.07 -14.24 -10.62
CA THR A 251 -9.45 -15.29 -11.57
C THR A 251 -8.22 -15.87 -12.27
N GLN A 252 -7.33 -15.02 -12.76
CA GLN A 252 -6.07 -15.45 -13.39
C GLN A 252 -5.19 -16.28 -12.44
N VAL A 253 -5.07 -15.87 -11.17
CA VAL A 253 -4.30 -16.60 -10.15
C VAL A 253 -4.95 -17.95 -9.83
N ARG A 254 -6.29 -18.02 -9.77
CA ARG A 254 -7.00 -19.30 -9.60
C ARG A 254 -6.74 -20.25 -10.76
N ASP A 255 -6.65 -19.75 -11.99
CA ASP A 255 -6.34 -20.57 -13.17
C ASP A 255 -4.90 -21.09 -13.13
N VAL A 256 -3.93 -20.25 -12.74
CA VAL A 256 -2.55 -20.69 -12.50
C VAL A 256 -2.52 -21.78 -11.42
N ARG A 257 -3.25 -21.61 -10.31
CA ARG A 257 -3.36 -22.62 -9.24
C ARG A 257 -3.99 -23.93 -9.72
N ARG A 258 -4.95 -23.89 -10.66
CA ARG A 258 -5.55 -25.10 -11.25
C ARG A 258 -4.54 -25.87 -12.11
N THR A 259 -3.63 -25.18 -12.78
CA THR A 259 -2.58 -25.80 -13.59
C THR A 259 -1.44 -26.36 -12.74
N VAL A 260 -1.10 -25.72 -11.61
CA VAL A 260 -0.09 -26.19 -10.64
C VAL A 260 -0.75 -27.20 -9.68
N ARG A 261 -0.98 -28.41 -10.19
CA ARG A 261 -1.62 -29.53 -9.48
C ARG A 261 -0.62 -30.23 -8.54
N THR A 262 0.00 -29.49 -7.64
CA THR A 262 0.99 -30.01 -6.67
C THR A 262 0.48 -29.82 -5.24
N SER A 263 0.77 -30.79 -4.38
CA SER A 263 0.11 -31.18 -3.12
C SER A 263 0.04 -30.19 -1.94
N ASP A 264 0.13 -28.86 -2.16
CA ASP A 264 0.03 -27.83 -1.11
C ASP A 264 -1.17 -26.88 -1.31
N VAL A 265 -2.27 -27.42 -1.83
CA VAL A 265 -3.46 -26.66 -2.27
C VAL A 265 -4.36 -26.22 -1.10
N ARG A 266 -3.82 -25.96 0.11
CA ARG A 266 -4.61 -25.40 1.23
C ARG A 266 -4.24 -23.98 1.64
N MET A 267 -3.34 -23.30 0.93
CA MET A 267 -3.14 -21.87 1.15
C MET A 267 -4.21 -21.08 0.41
N ALA A 268 -5.20 -20.62 1.16
CA ALA A 268 -6.23 -19.72 0.69
C ALA A 268 -5.59 -18.38 0.31
N TRP A 269 -5.97 -17.86 -0.86
CA TRP A 269 -5.78 -16.47 -1.25
C TRP A 269 -6.57 -15.60 -0.26
N ARG A 270 -5.99 -15.32 0.90
CA ARG A 270 -6.51 -14.40 1.91
C ARG A 270 -5.74 -13.11 1.76
N VAL A 271 -6.31 -12.18 1.01
CA VAL A 271 -5.76 -10.83 0.88
C VAL A 271 -6.59 -9.93 1.78
N SER A 272 -5.99 -9.44 2.86
CA SER A 272 -6.53 -8.30 3.60
C SER A 272 -6.25 -7.04 2.80
N LEU A 273 -7.31 -6.36 2.38
CA LEU A 273 -7.19 -5.12 1.62
C LEU A 273 -7.39 -3.94 2.56
N SER A 274 -6.31 -3.24 2.90
CA SER A 274 -6.35 -2.11 3.83
C SER A 274 -7.22 -0.96 3.34
N HIS A 275 -7.29 -0.73 2.02
CA HIS A 275 -8.09 0.34 1.43
C HIS A 275 -9.61 0.14 1.64
N LYS A 276 -10.08 -1.08 1.93
CA LYS A 276 -11.51 -1.33 2.23
C LYS A 276 -11.98 -0.63 3.50
N LYS A 277 -11.09 -0.43 4.48
CA LYS A 277 -11.40 0.36 5.68
C LYS A 277 -11.62 1.84 5.32
N LEU A 278 -10.79 2.36 4.43
CA LEU A 278 -10.92 3.73 3.91
C LEU A 278 -12.20 3.90 3.10
N GLN A 279 -12.55 2.93 2.26
CA GLN A 279 -13.80 2.92 1.50
C GLN A 279 -15.04 2.97 2.42
N GLN A 280 -15.08 2.11 3.45
CA GLN A 280 -16.17 2.13 4.44
C GLN A 280 -16.28 3.49 5.15
N ARG A 281 -15.15 4.11 5.47
CA ARG A 281 -15.12 5.45 6.08
C ARG A 281 -15.69 6.52 5.13
N LEU A 282 -15.29 6.50 3.86
CA LEU A 282 -15.81 7.41 2.85
C LEU A 282 -17.32 7.21 2.62
N ASP A 283 -17.81 5.96 2.64
CA ASP A 283 -19.24 5.66 2.57
C ASP A 283 -20.02 6.26 3.73
N HIS A 284 -19.48 6.19 4.95
CA HIS A 284 -20.09 6.83 6.12
C HIS A 284 -20.14 8.36 5.96
N MET A 285 -19.04 8.98 5.51
CA MET A 285 -19.00 10.42 5.24
C MET A 285 -20.00 10.83 4.15
N LYS A 286 -20.12 10.04 3.09
CA LYS A 286 -21.07 10.25 1.99
C LYS A 286 -22.51 10.24 2.49
N ARG A 287 -22.87 9.25 3.33
CA ARG A 287 -24.20 9.17 3.94
C ARG A 287 -24.47 10.36 4.86
N PHE A 288 -23.50 10.73 5.69
CA PHE A 288 -23.61 11.86 6.61
C PHE A 288 -23.84 13.18 5.86
N ARG A 289 -22.99 13.51 4.88
CA ARG A 289 -23.13 14.73 4.06
C ARG A 289 -24.45 14.76 3.29
N LYS A 290 -24.89 13.63 2.76
CA LYS A 290 -26.19 13.52 2.07
C LYS A 290 -27.36 13.76 3.02
N GLN A 291 -27.32 13.20 4.23
CA GLN A 291 -28.33 13.43 5.26
C GLN A 291 -28.36 14.90 5.70
N HIS A 292 -27.19 15.51 5.89
CA HIS A 292 -27.09 16.93 6.23
C HIS A 292 -27.68 17.83 5.14
N GLU A 293 -27.37 17.58 3.86
CA GLU A 293 -27.93 18.35 2.74
C GLU A 293 -29.44 18.13 2.58
N GLN A 294 -29.92 16.90 2.79
CA GLN A 294 -31.35 16.60 2.80
C GLN A 294 -32.07 17.34 3.93
N LEU A 295 -31.50 17.34 5.14
CA LEU A 295 -32.05 18.04 6.29
C LEU A 295 -32.06 19.55 6.06
N ARG A 296 -30.97 20.12 5.52
CA ARG A 296 -30.92 21.52 5.09
C ARG A 296 -32.00 21.83 4.05
N SER A 297 -32.19 20.99 3.04
CA SER A 297 -33.21 21.19 2.00
C SER A 297 -34.64 21.06 2.54
N VAL A 298 -34.89 20.15 3.49
CA VAL A 298 -36.20 20.01 4.14
C VAL A 298 -36.50 21.23 5.00
N ILE A 299 -35.53 21.69 5.80
CA ILE A 299 -35.65 22.91 6.58
C ILE A 299 -35.93 24.09 5.64
N ASP A 300 -35.12 24.28 4.60
CA ASP A 300 -35.31 25.38 3.64
C ASP A 300 -36.70 25.33 2.99
N ARG A 301 -37.22 24.15 2.63
CA ARG A 301 -38.57 23.98 2.05
C ARG A 301 -39.71 24.22 3.04
N VAL A 302 -39.53 23.83 4.31
CA VAL A 302 -40.54 24.01 5.36
C VAL A 302 -40.57 25.47 5.82
N LEU A 303 -39.43 26.15 5.80
CA LEU A 303 -39.27 27.53 6.24
C LEU A 303 -39.54 28.57 5.15
N LEU A 304 -39.26 28.26 3.87
CA LEU A 304 -39.51 29.14 2.72
C LEU A 304 -40.84 28.86 2.01
N GLN A 305 -41.78 28.16 2.64
CA GLN A 305 -43.10 27.98 2.04
C GLN A 305 -43.79 29.35 1.91
N PRO A 306 -44.07 29.86 0.69
CA PRO A 306 -44.69 31.17 0.56
C PRO A 306 -46.12 31.06 1.08
N VAL A 307 -46.41 31.84 2.13
CA VAL A 307 -47.78 32.07 2.60
C VAL A 307 -48.61 32.48 1.36
N PRO A 308 -49.71 31.79 1.03
CA PRO A 308 -50.53 32.20 -0.10
C PRO A 308 -51.01 33.64 0.13
N ALA A 309 -50.88 34.47 -0.91
CA ALA A 309 -51.12 35.91 -0.89
C ALA A 309 -52.57 36.35 -0.57
N SER A 310 -53.43 35.45 -0.09
CA SER A 310 -54.83 35.71 0.23
C SER A 310 -55.09 36.30 1.62
N LEU A 311 -54.06 36.59 2.43
CA LEU A 311 -54.22 37.10 3.81
C LEU A 311 -53.66 38.51 4.06
N GLN A 312 -53.25 39.25 3.02
CA GLN A 312 -52.78 40.64 3.16
C GLN A 312 -53.86 41.65 2.78
N THR A 313 -54.97 41.69 3.50
CA THR A 313 -55.80 42.91 3.56
C THR A 313 -56.67 42.83 4.81
N GLN A 314 -56.24 43.51 5.88
CA GLN A 314 -57.07 44.37 6.74
C GLN A 314 -56.29 44.70 8.03
N THR A 315 -55.40 45.67 7.92
CA THR A 315 -54.98 46.49 9.06
C THR A 315 -55.08 47.94 8.62
N SER A 316 -56.25 48.53 8.82
CA SER A 316 -56.46 49.98 8.75
C SER A 316 -57.49 50.35 9.82
N ILE A 317 -56.95 50.84 10.93
CA ILE A 317 -57.38 52.00 11.73
C ILE A 317 -58.87 52.38 11.62
N ASN A 318 -59.58 52.37 12.74
CA ASN A 318 -60.45 53.47 13.17
C ASN A 318 -60.74 53.38 14.68
N ASP A 319 -60.32 54.42 15.40
CA ASP A 319 -60.85 54.82 16.70
C ASP A 319 -62.25 55.44 16.55
N GLU A 320 -63.00 55.41 17.65
CA GLU A 320 -64.21 56.19 18.02
C GLU A 320 -65.56 55.43 18.15
N GLN A 321 -65.90 55.24 19.42
CA GLN A 321 -67.18 55.48 20.14
C GLN A 321 -68.47 54.65 19.89
N ASP A 322 -68.94 54.16 21.05
CA ASP A 322 -70.32 54.10 21.57
C ASP A 322 -71.28 52.92 21.25
N LYS A 323 -71.48 52.16 22.34
CA LYS A 323 -72.75 51.73 22.99
C LYS A 323 -73.71 50.72 22.34
N ASP A 324 -74.03 49.76 23.22
CA ASP A 324 -75.31 49.13 23.50
C ASP A 324 -75.89 48.04 22.58
N ASN A 325 -75.91 46.85 23.19
CA ASN A 325 -77.05 45.97 23.43
C ASN A 325 -77.32 44.73 22.57
N ASN A 326 -77.33 43.62 23.33
CA ASN A 326 -78.24 42.47 23.33
C ASN A 326 -78.12 41.34 22.29
N GLN A 327 -77.83 40.14 22.84
CA GLN A 327 -78.57 38.86 22.74
C GLN A 327 -79.37 38.62 21.44
N THR A 328 -79.28 37.49 20.71
CA THR A 328 -79.36 36.09 21.18
C THR A 328 -79.11 35.09 20.03
N SER A 329 -78.53 33.94 20.39
CA SER A 329 -78.78 32.57 19.90
C SER A 329 -78.50 32.12 18.45
N ALA A 330 -77.53 31.19 18.39
CA ALA A 330 -77.61 29.84 17.81
C ALA A 330 -77.76 29.66 16.29
N ASN A 331 -76.68 29.27 15.60
CA ASN A 331 -76.54 27.93 14.98
C ASN A 331 -75.16 27.74 14.30
N GLY A 332 -74.62 26.52 14.35
CA GLY A 332 -73.74 25.96 13.30
C GLY A 332 -72.22 26.13 13.48
N GLN A 333 -71.56 25.09 14.01
CA GLN A 333 -70.17 24.74 13.66
C GLN A 333 -70.14 24.12 12.24
N PRO A 334 -68.96 23.93 11.59
CA PRO A 334 -67.59 24.16 12.06
C PRO A 334 -66.78 25.03 11.08
N ASN A 335 -65.81 25.83 11.55
CA ASN A 335 -64.78 26.31 10.62
C ASN A 335 -63.42 26.55 11.31
N GLU A 336 -62.46 25.79 10.79
CA GLU A 336 -61.05 26.11 10.57
C GLU A 336 -60.22 26.59 11.77
N THR A 337 -59.37 25.66 12.21
CA THR A 337 -58.18 25.87 13.02
C THR A 337 -57.30 26.93 12.37
N ARG A 338 -57.50 28.19 12.78
CA ARG A 338 -56.70 29.35 12.40
C ARG A 338 -55.29 29.20 12.96
N VAL A 339 -54.37 28.66 12.16
CA VAL A 339 -52.94 28.64 12.49
C VAL A 339 -52.41 30.07 12.39
N THR A 340 -52.34 30.76 13.53
CA THR A 340 -51.66 32.05 13.63
C THR A 340 -50.15 31.83 13.49
N VAL A 341 -49.57 32.24 12.36
CA VAL A 341 -48.11 32.33 12.23
C VAL A 341 -47.65 33.52 13.07
N THR A 342 -47.23 33.26 14.31
CA THR A 342 -46.65 34.27 15.20
C THR A 342 -45.15 34.41 14.92
N ALA A 343 -44.56 35.58 15.23
CA ALA A 343 -43.11 35.82 15.14
C ALA A 343 -42.26 34.78 15.91
N ALA A 344 -42.87 34.08 16.87
CA ALA A 344 -42.27 32.96 17.60
C ALA A 344 -41.97 31.74 16.71
N ASN A 345 -42.78 31.48 15.67
CA ASN A 345 -42.50 30.39 14.72
C ASN A 345 -41.27 30.73 13.89
N VAL A 346 -41.18 31.96 13.34
CA VAL A 346 -40.01 32.43 12.57
C VAL A 346 -38.72 32.45 13.42
N LEU A 347 -38.81 32.77 14.72
CA LEU A 347 -37.66 32.71 15.64
C LEU A 347 -37.23 31.27 15.96
N ASN A 348 -38.17 30.34 16.12
CA ASN A 348 -37.87 28.91 16.30
C ASN A 348 -37.26 28.30 15.03
N ASP A 349 -37.71 28.76 13.86
CA ASP A 349 -37.26 28.34 12.54
C ASP A 349 -35.81 28.77 12.26
N VAL A 350 -35.43 30.00 12.65
CA VAL A 350 -34.03 30.48 12.60
C VAL A 350 -33.15 29.73 13.60
N ASN A 351 -33.66 29.46 14.81
CA ASN A 351 -32.93 28.69 15.83
C ASN A 351 -32.65 27.24 15.38
N ALA A 352 -33.56 26.61 14.62
CA ALA A 352 -33.35 25.27 14.07
C ALA A 352 -32.25 25.23 12.99
N ILE A 353 -32.14 26.27 12.17
CA ILE A 353 -31.04 26.40 11.20
C ILE A 353 -29.70 26.58 11.93
N ASP A 354 -29.67 27.46 12.94
CA ASP A 354 -28.46 27.73 13.71
C ASP A 354 -28.02 26.51 14.54
N GLU A 355 -28.94 25.75 15.11
CA GLU A 355 -28.66 24.50 15.83
C GLU A 355 -28.06 23.43 14.90
N VAL A 356 -28.60 23.28 13.69
CA VAL A 356 -28.06 22.34 12.69
C VAL A 356 -26.68 22.77 12.22
N ASN A 357 -26.46 24.07 12.01
CA ASN A 357 -25.15 24.60 11.65
C ASN A 357 -24.13 24.42 12.78
N MET A 358 -24.52 24.63 14.05
CA MET A 358 -23.66 24.41 15.22
C MET A 358 -23.30 22.94 15.43
N ALA A 359 -24.27 22.02 15.23
CA ALA A 359 -24.03 20.58 15.27
C ALA A 359 -23.08 20.17 14.13
N TYR A 360 -23.29 20.71 12.93
CA TYR A 360 -22.43 20.45 11.79
C TYR A 360 -21.00 21.00 11.98
N GLU A 361 -20.85 22.20 12.54
CA GLU A 361 -19.53 22.80 12.84
C GLU A 361 -18.77 21.96 13.87
N SER A 362 -19.46 21.41 14.88
CA SER A 362 -18.87 20.50 15.88
C SER A 362 -18.37 19.19 15.27
N VAL A 363 -19.04 18.68 14.23
CA VAL A 363 -18.62 17.46 13.50
C VAL A 363 -17.54 17.77 12.45
N LYS A 364 -17.50 19.01 11.93
CA LYS A 364 -16.55 19.48 10.92
C LYS A 364 -15.13 19.69 11.47
N GLU A 365 -14.99 19.99 12.77
CA GLU A 365 -13.72 20.12 13.47
C GLU A 365 -13.03 18.76 13.72
N ILE A 366 -13.74 17.64 13.56
CA ILE A 366 -13.20 16.30 13.75
C ILE A 366 -12.54 15.84 12.45
N ASP A 367 -11.35 15.23 12.55
CA ASP A 367 -10.66 14.67 11.39
C ASP A 367 -11.44 13.50 10.81
N ALA A 368 -12.24 13.80 9.78
CA ALA A 368 -13.08 12.83 9.12
C ALA A 368 -12.26 11.77 8.34
N LEU A 369 -10.97 12.02 8.08
CA LEU A 369 -10.10 11.14 7.28
C LEU A 369 -9.21 10.24 8.14
N ASP A 370 -9.24 10.37 9.47
CA ASP A 370 -8.52 9.43 10.34
C ASP A 370 -9.24 8.07 10.39
N VAL A 371 -8.66 7.08 9.73
CA VAL A 371 -9.09 5.68 9.66
C VAL A 371 -8.47 4.82 10.78
N SER A 372 -7.72 5.43 11.70
CA SER A 372 -7.22 4.77 12.90
C SER A 372 -8.37 4.32 13.80
N LYS A 373 -8.08 3.43 14.76
CA LYS A 373 -9.07 3.00 15.74
C LYS A 373 -9.59 4.18 16.58
N GLU A 374 -8.71 5.14 16.87
CA GLU A 374 -9.05 6.36 17.62
C GLU A 374 -9.87 7.34 16.78
N GLY A 375 -9.57 7.49 15.47
CA GLY A 375 -10.37 8.28 14.53
C GLY A 375 -11.74 7.68 14.21
N GLN A 376 -11.86 6.35 14.29
CA GLN A 376 -13.14 5.66 14.20
C GLN A 376 -13.99 5.91 15.46
N ASP A 377 -13.40 5.77 16.65
CA ASP A 377 -14.09 6.03 17.92
C ASP A 377 -14.51 7.51 18.05
N ALA A 378 -13.64 8.44 17.65
CA ALA A 378 -13.93 9.88 17.65
C ALA A 378 -15.09 10.24 16.70
N TRP A 379 -15.17 9.60 15.53
CA TRP A 379 -16.26 9.80 14.58
C TRP A 379 -17.57 9.17 15.02
N GLU A 380 -17.52 7.98 15.63
CA GLU A 380 -18.71 7.36 16.22
C GLU A 380 -19.24 8.18 17.40
N LEU A 381 -18.36 8.82 18.17
CA LEU A 381 -18.74 9.78 19.20
C LEU A 381 -19.38 11.04 18.59
N ALA A 382 -18.83 11.54 17.48
CA ALA A 382 -19.35 12.69 16.76
C ALA A 382 -20.76 12.46 16.22
N MET A 383 -21.00 11.26 15.67
CA MET A 383 -22.30 10.87 15.11
C MET A 383 -23.38 10.62 16.17
N LYS A 384 -22.99 10.40 17.43
CA LYS A 384 -23.91 10.18 18.56
C LYS A 384 -24.30 11.47 19.29
N ARG A 385 -23.49 12.51 19.14
CA ARG A 385 -23.81 13.87 19.62
C ARG A 385 -24.75 14.53 18.62
#